data_AF-A0AAD3CIP0-F1
#
_entry.id   AF-A0AAD3CIP0-F1
#
_cell.length_a   1.000
_cell.length_b   1.000
_cell.length_c   1.000
_cell.angle_alpha   90.00
_cell.angle_beta   90.00
_cell.angle_gamma   90.00
#
_symmetry.space_group_name_H-M   'P 1'
#
loop_
_entity.id
_entity.type
_entity.pdbx_description
1 polymer ?
#
loop_
_entity_poly.entity_id
_entity_poly.type
_entity_poly.pdbx_seq_one_letter_code
_entity_poly.pdbx_strand_id
1 'polypeptide(L)'
;MTIIGQVIPMLDYDIGVKMGTQAPYEQTGQTGVAFNKGFMYAETLVYFPLLLAGLFLDLTGERYLAVLCMSGVFAITVYWSFIFTLVLKEEDFPLSQEDKEQISPRLDMLSIIGLICFYMTIFGKNTVEKEPGKRTINSKKTNRLRNLFLQTTSWMFVSVLFVGQVLPIIDYEIGVKMGTQEPVEQVGKTGVVFNKGFIFADSVFYVPLFLVGLFLYTYRSDLSKPCLAGAYAITVYWSLVCPTVLKEADYQLPPQKQDQWMTVLPIVSVWGFVCFLFVALDNDHVKNSKKIRDNISNGTYFSGILSAYLYLLSDLCMLVIHRDNFDWKSTSISDLVAIQDKYQIVPITLLSISNGCLFMFGLGLYLNKDHFLGLCQMSVGVSNTFSVAVFRLDDPIIEGSTASLASKALSIEDIVHLLFVFVSLLFTILALHRSTKIMVDTTQFFYMVKVCLFFITVGILGSIMQPHLVGIFERISVYAIQFWIILLVYEVWVR
;
A
#
# COMPACT_ATOMS: atom_id res chain seq x y z
N MET A 1 12.28 14.75 6.89
CA MET A 1 11.20 15.75 6.77
C MET A 1 9.85 15.10 6.50
N THR A 2 9.68 14.24 5.49
CA THR A 2 8.41 13.52 5.23
C THR A 2 7.86 12.80 6.48
N ILE A 3 8.69 12.02 7.19
CA ILE A 3 8.26 11.36 8.44
C ILE A 3 7.70 12.37 9.46
N ILE A 4 8.40 13.49 9.64
CA ILE A 4 8.02 14.53 10.61
C ILE A 4 6.78 15.30 10.16
N GLY A 5 6.69 15.64 8.88
CA GLY A 5 5.61 16.47 8.35
C GLY A 5 4.33 15.72 8.04
N GLN A 6 4.38 14.40 7.88
CA GLN A 6 3.29 13.62 7.29
C GLN A 6 2.94 12.38 8.12
N VAL A 7 3.92 11.60 8.58
CA VAL A 7 3.62 10.42 9.43
C VAL A 7 3.15 10.84 10.82
N ILE A 8 3.80 11.83 11.43
CA ILE A 8 3.38 12.33 12.75
C ILE A 8 1.97 12.94 12.70
N PRO A 9 1.64 13.84 11.75
CA PRO A 9 0.32 14.46 11.75
C PRO A 9 -0.80 13.57 11.23
N MET A 10 -0.47 12.43 10.59
CA MET A 10 -1.45 11.38 10.27
C MET A 10 -2.16 10.88 11.52
N LEU A 11 -1.43 10.86 12.63
CA LEU A 11 -1.84 10.20 13.87
C LEU A 11 -2.45 11.19 14.86
N ASP A 12 -1.94 12.43 14.84
CA ASP A 12 -2.58 13.56 15.51
C ASP A 12 -2.33 14.82 14.69
N TYR A 13 -3.37 15.28 14.01
CA TYR A 13 -3.32 16.47 13.15
C TYR A 13 -2.86 17.71 13.92
N ASP A 14 -3.25 17.83 15.20
CA ASP A 14 -2.89 18.98 16.05
C ASP A 14 -1.40 19.01 16.37
N ILE A 15 -0.72 17.87 16.41
CA ILE A 15 0.74 17.83 16.53
C ILE A 15 1.36 18.46 15.29
N GLY A 16 0.88 18.14 14.09
CA GLY A 16 1.35 18.78 12.86
C GLY A 16 1.14 20.28 12.84
N VAL A 17 -0.02 20.73 13.33
CA VAL A 17 -0.31 22.17 13.47
C VAL A 17 0.67 22.83 14.44
N LYS A 18 0.91 22.22 15.61
CA LYS A 18 1.88 22.73 16.61
C LYS A 18 3.32 22.75 16.08
N MET A 19 3.67 21.81 15.20
CA MET A 19 4.98 21.74 14.55
C MET A 19 5.11 22.69 13.36
N GLY A 20 4.02 23.34 12.94
CA GLY A 20 3.99 24.19 11.75
C GLY A 20 4.09 23.41 10.44
N THR A 21 3.81 22.10 10.46
CA THR A 21 3.82 21.25 9.27
C THR A 21 2.44 21.08 8.65
N GLN A 22 1.38 21.42 9.39
CA GLN A 22 -0.01 21.41 8.92
C GLN A 22 -0.68 22.75 9.25
N ALA A 23 -1.63 23.17 8.42
CA ALA A 23 -2.41 24.38 8.68
C ALA A 23 -3.54 24.09 9.70
N PRO A 24 -3.84 25.03 10.62
CA PRO A 24 -4.92 24.88 11.60
C PRO A 24 -6.27 24.55 10.98
N TYR A 25 -7.14 23.88 11.76
CA TYR A 25 -8.48 23.51 11.34
C TYR A 25 -9.31 24.74 10.93
N GLU A 26 -9.15 25.86 11.63
CA GLU A 26 -9.86 27.12 11.35
C GLU A 26 -9.52 27.69 9.96
N GLN A 27 -8.33 27.38 9.44
CA GLN A 27 -7.88 27.84 8.13
C GLN A 27 -8.25 26.84 7.02
N THR A 28 -8.16 25.54 7.31
CA THR A 28 -8.33 24.48 6.30
C THR A 28 -9.76 23.97 6.17
N GLY A 29 -10.57 24.12 7.22
CA GLY A 29 -11.89 23.52 7.35
C GLY A 29 -11.85 21.99 7.40
N GLN A 30 -13.00 21.38 7.72
CA GLN A 30 -13.10 19.92 7.88
C GLN A 30 -12.66 19.16 6.62
N THR A 31 -13.13 19.60 5.45
CA THR A 31 -12.77 18.98 4.17
C THR A 31 -11.27 19.10 3.89
N GLY A 32 -10.64 20.24 4.19
CA GLY A 32 -9.20 20.40 4.02
C GLY A 32 -8.39 19.49 4.93
N VAL A 33 -8.79 19.38 6.20
CA VAL A 33 -8.18 18.42 7.15
C VAL A 33 -8.37 16.97 6.68
N ALA A 34 -9.55 16.63 6.17
CA ALA A 34 -9.86 15.30 5.63
C ALA A 34 -8.93 14.94 4.45
N PHE A 35 -8.69 15.88 3.54
CA PHE A 35 -7.71 15.73 2.46
C PHE A 35 -6.29 15.55 2.97
N ASN A 36 -5.84 16.39 3.91
CA ASN A 36 -4.52 16.25 4.51
C ASN A 36 -4.35 14.88 5.18
N LYS A 37 -5.34 14.42 5.94
CA LYS A 37 -5.34 13.06 6.52
C LYS A 37 -5.23 11.99 5.44
N GLY A 38 -6.06 12.06 4.40
CA GLY A 38 -6.02 11.12 3.27
C GLY A 38 -4.65 11.07 2.59
N PHE A 39 -4.02 12.24 2.37
CA PHE A 39 -2.67 12.30 1.82
C PHE A 39 -1.67 11.64 2.75
N MET A 40 -1.71 11.94 4.05
CA MET A 40 -0.80 11.35 5.02
C MET A 40 -0.89 9.82 5.08
N TYR A 41 -2.10 9.26 4.97
CA TYR A 41 -2.28 7.81 4.84
C TYR A 41 -1.63 7.27 3.57
N ALA A 42 -1.94 7.85 2.41
CA ALA A 42 -1.39 7.39 1.13
C ALA A 42 0.13 7.58 1.03
N GLU A 43 0.68 8.64 1.63
CA GLU A 43 2.13 8.85 1.72
C GLU A 43 2.79 7.76 2.56
N THR A 44 2.20 7.42 3.70
CA THR A 44 2.73 6.41 4.62
C THR A 44 2.65 5.01 4.00
N LEU A 45 1.56 4.71 3.30
CA LEU A 45 1.30 3.36 2.76
C LEU A 45 1.92 3.11 1.39
N VAL A 46 2.15 4.15 0.59
CA VAL A 46 2.60 4.00 -0.81
C VAL A 46 3.89 4.78 -1.05
N TYR A 47 3.86 6.09 -0.87
CA TYR A 47 4.99 6.96 -1.25
C TYR A 47 6.27 6.60 -0.49
N PHE A 48 6.17 6.49 0.84
CA PHE A 48 7.32 6.25 1.69
C PHE A 48 7.89 4.82 1.51
N PRO A 49 7.08 3.75 1.44
CA PRO A 49 7.56 2.42 1.07
C PRO A 49 8.24 2.39 -0.30
N LEU A 50 7.69 3.06 -1.33
CA LEU A 50 8.32 3.15 -2.64
C LEU A 50 9.66 3.90 -2.59
N LEU A 51 9.74 5.00 -1.82
CA LEU A 51 10.99 5.75 -1.63
C LEU A 51 12.06 4.90 -0.94
N LEU A 52 11.71 4.25 0.17
CA LEU A 52 12.64 3.39 0.90
C LEU A 52 13.08 2.19 0.05
N ALA A 53 12.13 1.53 -0.64
CA ALA A 53 12.43 0.43 -1.54
C ALA A 53 13.33 0.89 -2.69
N GLY A 54 13.06 2.05 -3.28
CA GLY A 54 13.88 2.63 -4.34
C GLY A 54 15.32 2.87 -3.91
N LEU A 55 15.52 3.53 -2.76
CA LEU A 55 16.84 3.79 -2.19
C LEU A 55 17.57 2.50 -1.81
N PHE A 56 16.89 1.56 -1.17
CA PHE A 56 17.48 0.28 -0.77
C PHE A 56 17.86 -0.59 -1.96
N LEU A 57 17.00 -0.65 -2.98
CA LEU A 57 17.27 -1.39 -4.21
C LEU A 57 18.46 -0.78 -4.96
N ASP A 58 18.62 0.54 -4.98
CA ASP A 58 19.79 1.17 -5.59
C ASP A 58 21.09 0.80 -4.86
N LEU A 59 21.06 0.84 -3.52
CA LEU A 59 22.19 0.44 -2.67
C LEU A 59 22.59 -1.03 -2.83
N THR A 60 21.62 -1.92 -3.08
CA THR A 60 21.86 -3.35 -3.31
C THR A 60 22.23 -3.70 -4.76
N GLY A 61 22.27 -2.70 -5.65
CA GLY A 61 22.65 -2.86 -7.06
C GLY A 61 21.48 -3.17 -8.00
N GLU A 62 20.24 -3.21 -7.48
CA GLU A 62 19.00 -3.41 -8.23
C GLU A 62 18.49 -2.14 -8.90
N ARG A 63 19.37 -1.48 -9.65
CA ARG A 63 19.11 -0.18 -10.27
C ARG A 63 17.84 -0.14 -11.10
N TYR A 64 17.46 -1.26 -11.72
CA TYR A 64 16.23 -1.30 -12.50
C TYR A 64 14.96 -1.23 -11.64
N LEU A 65 14.86 -2.04 -10.58
CA LEU A 65 13.72 -1.97 -9.66
C LEU A 65 13.71 -0.66 -8.90
N ALA A 66 14.89 -0.16 -8.51
CA ALA A 66 15.06 1.15 -7.91
C ALA A 66 14.46 2.26 -8.81
N VAL A 67 14.79 2.25 -10.10
CA VAL A 67 14.22 3.18 -11.10
C VAL A 67 12.69 3.11 -11.15
N LEU A 68 12.10 1.92 -11.08
CA LEU A 68 10.63 1.79 -11.09
C LEU A 68 9.97 2.34 -9.83
N CYS A 69 10.52 2.02 -8.66
CA CYS A 69 10.06 2.55 -7.39
C CYS A 69 10.18 4.08 -7.36
N MET A 70 11.32 4.62 -7.75
CA MET A 70 11.55 6.06 -7.84
C MET A 70 10.68 6.73 -8.91
N SER A 71 10.36 6.04 -10.02
CA SER A 71 9.38 6.54 -10.99
C SER A 71 8.00 6.70 -10.35
N GLY A 72 7.60 5.76 -9.50
CA GLY A 72 6.38 5.87 -8.69
C GLY A 72 6.38 7.07 -7.76
N VAL A 73 7.45 7.24 -6.98
CA VAL A 73 7.65 8.38 -6.07
C VAL A 73 7.55 9.70 -6.83
N PHE A 74 8.33 9.88 -7.89
CA PHE A 74 8.34 11.14 -8.64
C PHE A 74 7.03 11.41 -9.37
N ALA A 75 6.37 10.38 -9.90
CA ALA A 75 5.05 10.53 -10.50
C ALA A 75 4.02 11.05 -9.47
N ILE A 76 4.00 10.48 -8.26
CA ILE A 76 3.14 10.96 -7.17
C ILE A 76 3.49 12.40 -6.78
N THR A 77 4.78 12.76 -6.66
CA THR A 77 5.19 14.13 -6.33
C THR A 77 4.71 15.15 -7.37
N VAL A 78 4.88 14.85 -8.66
CA VAL A 78 4.43 15.73 -9.75
C VAL A 78 2.92 15.87 -9.75
N TYR A 79 2.22 14.74 -9.62
CA TYR A 79 0.77 14.68 -9.58
C TYR A 79 0.18 15.60 -8.50
N TRP A 80 0.70 15.52 -7.27
CA TRP A 80 0.25 16.38 -6.17
C TRP A 80 0.52 17.84 -6.39
N SER A 81 1.69 18.15 -6.94
CA SER A 81 2.07 19.53 -7.18
C SER A 81 1.09 20.19 -8.16
N PHE A 82 0.57 19.44 -9.16
CA PHE A 82 -0.50 19.92 -10.04
C PHE A 82 -1.84 20.13 -9.32
N ILE A 83 -2.27 19.19 -8.47
CA ILE A 83 -3.52 19.32 -7.70
C ILE A 83 -3.47 20.61 -6.86
N PHE A 84 -2.42 20.77 -6.05
CA PHE A 84 -2.31 21.92 -5.16
C PHE A 84 -2.13 23.23 -5.91
N THR A 85 -1.43 23.23 -7.04
CA THR A 85 -1.31 24.43 -7.88
C THR A 85 -2.67 24.94 -8.34
N LEU A 86 -3.60 24.05 -8.69
CA LEU A 86 -4.96 24.46 -9.06
C LEU A 86 -5.79 24.84 -7.84
N VAL A 87 -5.76 24.03 -6.79
CA VAL A 87 -6.50 24.27 -5.54
C VAL A 87 -6.17 25.64 -4.96
N LEU A 88 -4.90 26.05 -4.96
CA LEU A 88 -4.49 27.35 -4.46
C LEU A 88 -4.89 28.53 -5.37
N LYS A 89 -5.10 28.28 -6.66
CA LYS A 89 -5.53 29.31 -7.63
C LYS A 89 -7.03 29.55 -7.59
N GLU A 90 -7.82 28.63 -7.05
CA GLU A 90 -9.27 28.80 -6.91
C GLU A 90 -9.59 29.86 -5.84
N GLU A 91 -10.46 30.81 -6.20
CA GLU A 91 -10.81 31.95 -5.34
C GLU A 91 -11.48 31.50 -4.04
N ASP A 92 -12.32 30.47 -4.13
CA ASP A 92 -13.08 29.91 -3.02
C ASP A 92 -12.23 29.12 -2.01
N PHE A 93 -10.94 28.88 -2.27
CA PHE A 93 -10.07 28.17 -1.32
C PHE A 93 -9.72 29.08 -0.12
N PRO A 94 -9.86 28.61 1.14
CA PRO A 94 -9.80 29.42 2.36
C PRO A 94 -8.36 29.79 2.79
N LEU A 95 -7.54 30.27 1.86
CA LEU A 95 -6.24 30.87 2.14
C LEU A 95 -6.24 32.35 1.79
N SER A 96 -5.49 33.14 2.54
CA SER A 96 -5.28 34.55 2.20
C SER A 96 -4.58 34.66 0.84
N GLN A 97 -4.82 35.75 0.11
CA GLN A 97 -4.14 35.98 -1.17
C GLN A 97 -2.62 36.06 -1.00
N GLU A 98 -2.14 36.62 0.11
CA GLU A 98 -0.71 36.68 0.45
C GLU A 98 -0.11 35.26 0.61
N ASP A 99 -0.82 34.36 1.30
CA ASP A 99 -0.38 32.96 1.44
C ASP A 99 -0.38 32.24 0.09
N LYS A 100 -1.42 32.46 -0.74
CA LYS A 100 -1.51 31.88 -2.09
C LYS A 100 -0.33 32.34 -2.97
N GLU A 101 0.00 33.63 -2.95
CA GLU A 101 1.12 34.21 -3.69
C GLU A 101 2.48 33.69 -3.19
N GLN A 102 2.62 33.42 -1.88
CA GLN A 102 3.85 32.88 -1.32
C GLN A 102 4.05 31.38 -1.64
N ILE A 103 2.97 30.61 -1.66
CA ILE A 103 3.01 29.15 -1.82
C ILE A 103 3.05 28.73 -3.29
N SER A 104 2.29 29.38 -4.18
CA SER A 104 2.16 28.96 -5.60
C SER A 104 3.51 28.79 -6.32
N PRO A 105 4.48 29.72 -6.22
CA PRO A 105 5.77 29.57 -6.92
C PRO A 105 6.59 28.36 -6.44
N ARG A 106 6.43 27.97 -5.16
CA ARG A 106 7.12 26.80 -4.59
C ARG A 106 6.54 25.50 -5.14
N LEU A 107 5.23 25.44 -5.34
CA LEU A 107 4.57 24.27 -5.94
C LEU A 107 4.86 24.13 -7.43
N ASP A 108 4.91 25.24 -8.17
CA ASP A 108 5.34 25.24 -9.56
C ASP A 108 6.79 24.71 -9.67
N MET A 109 7.68 25.18 -8.78
CA MET A 109 9.06 24.69 -8.71
C MET A 109 9.13 23.19 -8.37
N LEU A 110 8.34 22.71 -7.40
CA LEU A 110 8.27 21.28 -7.06
C LEU A 110 7.75 20.43 -8.23
N SER A 111 6.77 20.92 -8.97
CA SER A 111 6.27 20.27 -10.20
C SER A 111 7.39 20.14 -11.22
N ILE A 112 8.14 21.21 -11.46
CA ILE A 112 9.26 21.24 -12.42
C ILE A 112 10.38 20.30 -11.96
N ILE A 113 10.79 20.37 -10.69
CA ILE A 113 11.83 19.50 -10.13
C ILE A 113 11.40 18.04 -10.21
N GLY A 114 10.17 17.73 -9.81
CA GLY A 114 9.61 16.39 -9.91
C GLY A 114 9.60 15.87 -11.35
N LEU A 115 9.22 16.71 -12.31
CA LEU A 115 9.20 16.37 -13.73
C LEU A 115 10.61 16.14 -14.29
N ILE A 116 11.59 16.97 -13.89
CA ILE A 116 13.01 16.79 -14.24
C ILE A 116 13.52 15.47 -13.65
N CYS A 117 13.30 15.20 -12.36
CA CYS A 117 13.72 13.97 -11.71
C CYS A 117 13.07 12.73 -12.35
N PHE A 118 11.78 12.81 -12.69
CA PHE A 118 11.06 11.76 -13.40
C PHE A 118 11.64 11.53 -14.79
N TYR A 119 11.90 12.60 -15.55
CA TYR A 119 12.53 12.54 -16.86
C TYR A 119 13.95 11.95 -16.78
N MET A 120 14.77 12.39 -15.82
CA MET A 120 16.11 11.84 -15.60
C MET A 120 16.07 10.35 -15.23
N THR A 121 15.08 9.93 -14.44
CA THR A 121 14.86 8.53 -14.07
C THR A 121 14.50 7.67 -15.30
N ILE A 122 13.70 8.21 -16.22
CA ILE A 122 13.29 7.53 -17.44
C ILE A 122 14.41 7.50 -18.50
N PHE A 123 15.03 8.66 -18.76
CA PHE A 123 15.92 8.86 -19.92
C PHE A 123 17.41 8.79 -19.58
N GLY A 124 17.79 8.87 -18.31
CA GLY A 124 19.18 8.79 -17.87
C GLY A 124 19.86 7.43 -18.11
N LYS A 125 19.08 6.41 -18.51
CA LYS A 125 19.55 5.02 -18.66
C LYS A 125 20.14 4.68 -20.04
N ASN A 126 20.27 5.63 -20.96
CA ASN A 126 20.69 5.38 -22.34
C ASN A 126 22.17 4.96 -22.54
N THR A 127 22.92 4.58 -21.49
CA THR A 127 24.34 4.20 -21.61
C THR A 127 24.67 2.74 -21.26
N VAL A 128 23.69 1.89 -20.92
CA VAL A 128 23.97 0.47 -20.71
C VAL A 128 23.88 -0.25 -22.06
N GLU A 129 25.04 -0.45 -22.70
CA GLU A 129 25.20 -1.19 -23.95
C GLU A 129 24.45 -2.53 -23.88
N LYS A 130 23.43 -2.69 -24.73
CA LYS A 130 22.74 -3.97 -24.89
C LYS A 130 23.63 -4.90 -25.70
N GLU A 131 24.25 -5.88 -25.06
CA GLU A 131 24.72 -7.05 -25.79
C GLU A 131 23.54 -7.74 -26.49
N PRO A 132 23.60 -8.02 -27.80
CA PRO A 132 22.53 -8.66 -28.55
C PRO A 132 22.39 -10.15 -28.16
N GLY A 133 21.74 -10.40 -27.02
CA GLY A 133 21.46 -11.75 -26.53
C GLY A 133 20.29 -12.42 -27.25
N LYS A 134 20.51 -13.61 -27.81
CA LYS A 134 19.46 -14.46 -28.43
C LYS A 134 18.30 -14.73 -27.44
N ARG A 135 17.08 -14.30 -27.80
CA ARG A 135 15.85 -14.64 -27.05
C ARG A 135 15.53 -16.13 -27.19
N THR A 136 15.28 -16.81 -26.06
CA THR A 136 14.93 -18.23 -26.00
C THR A 136 13.43 -18.38 -26.13
N ILE A 137 12.97 -19.34 -26.93
CA ILE A 137 11.60 -19.44 -27.45
C ILE A 137 10.55 -19.81 -26.36
N ASN A 138 10.98 -20.41 -25.24
CA ASN A 138 10.07 -20.96 -24.23
C ASN A 138 9.44 -19.97 -23.24
N SER A 139 9.87 -18.70 -23.16
CA SER A 139 9.22 -17.70 -22.27
C SER A 139 7.92 -17.12 -22.85
N LYS A 140 7.49 -17.53 -24.05
CA LYS A 140 6.43 -16.86 -24.81
C LYS A 140 5.02 -17.01 -24.23
N LYS A 141 4.66 -18.13 -23.58
CA LYS A 141 3.26 -18.44 -23.25
C LYS A 141 2.77 -17.74 -21.96
N THR A 142 3.55 -17.77 -20.88
CA THR A 142 3.18 -17.15 -19.59
C THR A 142 3.15 -15.63 -19.68
N ASN A 143 4.09 -15.03 -20.41
CA ASN A 143 4.11 -13.59 -20.65
C ASN A 143 2.87 -13.12 -21.45
N ARG A 144 2.27 -13.97 -22.28
CA ARG A 144 1.11 -13.57 -23.09
C ARG A 144 -0.13 -13.26 -22.25
N LEU A 145 -0.45 -14.10 -21.25
CA LEU A 145 -1.62 -13.88 -20.39
C LEU A 145 -1.44 -12.65 -19.50
N ARG A 146 -0.28 -12.51 -18.88
CA ARG A 146 0.04 -11.33 -18.06
C ARG A 146 -0.03 -10.04 -18.88
N ASN A 147 0.56 -10.04 -20.07
CA ASN A 147 0.56 -8.86 -20.93
C ASN A 147 -0.85 -8.53 -21.44
N LEU A 148 -1.66 -9.55 -21.74
CA LEU A 148 -3.06 -9.36 -22.12
C LEU A 148 -3.86 -8.77 -20.95
N PHE A 149 -3.70 -9.31 -19.73
CA PHE A 149 -4.35 -8.78 -18.54
C PHE A 149 -3.98 -7.32 -18.30
N LEU A 150 -2.68 -6.99 -18.28
CA LEU A 150 -2.18 -5.63 -18.09
C LEU A 150 -2.76 -4.68 -19.13
N GLN A 151 -2.61 -4.99 -20.41
CA GLN A 151 -3.08 -4.13 -21.50
C GLN A 151 -4.61 -3.96 -21.45
N THR A 152 -5.38 -5.06 -21.43
CA THR A 152 -6.84 -4.97 -21.48
C THR A 152 -7.41 -4.22 -20.29
N THR A 153 -7.02 -4.57 -19.06
CA THR A 153 -7.57 -3.92 -17.86
C THR A 153 -7.14 -2.46 -17.77
N SER A 154 -5.93 -2.13 -18.20
CA SER A 154 -5.42 -0.75 -18.13
C SER A 154 -6.01 0.15 -19.21
N TRP A 155 -6.23 -0.35 -20.43
CA TRP A 155 -6.99 0.39 -21.46
C TRP A 155 -8.43 0.63 -21.04
N MET A 156 -9.08 -0.36 -20.41
CA MET A 156 -10.41 -0.18 -19.83
C MET A 156 -10.41 0.90 -18.76
N PHE A 157 -9.45 0.85 -17.83
CA PHE A 157 -9.36 1.84 -16.75
C PHE A 157 -9.05 3.25 -17.26
N VAL A 158 -8.14 3.39 -18.22
CA VAL A 158 -7.89 4.68 -18.89
C VAL A 158 -9.15 5.22 -19.57
N SER A 159 -9.97 4.36 -20.17
CA SER A 159 -11.25 4.79 -20.75
C SER A 159 -12.20 5.34 -19.69
N VAL A 160 -12.25 4.72 -18.51
CA VAL A 160 -13.03 5.22 -17.36
C VAL A 160 -12.48 6.57 -16.89
N LEU A 161 -11.16 6.72 -16.74
CA LEU A 161 -10.53 7.99 -16.37
C LEU A 161 -10.79 9.08 -17.40
N PHE A 162 -10.78 8.74 -18.69
CA PHE A 162 -11.07 9.71 -19.75
C PHE A 162 -12.49 10.28 -19.61
N VAL A 163 -13.47 9.40 -19.39
CA VAL A 163 -14.87 9.79 -19.18
C VAL A 163 -15.06 10.55 -17.86
N GLY A 164 -14.45 10.06 -16.78
CA GLY A 164 -14.68 10.58 -15.42
C GLY A 164 -13.87 11.81 -15.06
N GLN A 165 -12.71 12.03 -15.69
CA GLN A 165 -11.73 13.05 -15.30
C GLN A 165 -11.32 13.94 -16.46
N VAL A 166 -11.15 13.40 -17.67
CA VAL A 166 -10.73 14.23 -18.81
C VAL A 166 -11.89 15.06 -19.38
N LEU A 167 -13.11 14.53 -19.44
CA LEU A 167 -14.26 15.34 -19.90
C LEU A 167 -14.62 16.47 -18.93
N PRO A 168 -14.64 16.26 -17.59
CA PRO A 168 -14.98 17.32 -16.65
C PRO A 168 -13.95 18.45 -16.54
N ILE A 169 -12.77 18.35 -17.16
CA ILE A 169 -11.82 19.47 -17.23
C ILE A 169 -12.37 20.63 -18.06
N ILE A 170 -13.25 20.34 -19.02
CA ILE A 170 -13.88 21.35 -19.88
C ILE A 170 -14.94 22.12 -19.09
N ASP A 171 -15.76 21.37 -18.36
CA ASP A 171 -16.82 21.90 -17.51
C ASP A 171 -17.15 20.86 -16.42
N TYR A 172 -16.98 21.26 -15.16
CA TYR A 172 -17.26 20.42 -14.00
C TYR A 172 -18.71 19.91 -14.00
N GLU A 173 -19.66 20.72 -14.48
CA GLU A 173 -21.07 20.37 -14.56
C GLU A 173 -21.36 19.24 -15.53
N ILE A 174 -20.50 19.01 -16.54
CA ILE A 174 -20.59 17.82 -17.39
C ILE A 174 -20.34 16.57 -16.55
N GLY A 175 -19.33 16.59 -15.68
CA GLY A 175 -19.03 15.50 -14.76
C GLY A 175 -20.16 15.22 -13.78
N VAL A 176 -20.77 16.28 -13.24
CA VAL A 176 -21.94 16.16 -12.34
C VAL A 176 -23.12 15.53 -13.07
N LYS A 177 -23.45 15.98 -14.28
CA LYS A 177 -24.54 15.41 -15.10
C LYS A 177 -24.30 13.96 -15.49
N MET A 178 -23.04 13.58 -15.70
CA MET A 178 -22.65 12.20 -16.01
C MET A 178 -22.58 11.31 -14.76
N GLY A 179 -22.71 11.89 -13.57
CA GLY A 179 -22.58 11.19 -12.29
C GLY A 179 -21.14 10.81 -11.92
N THR A 180 -20.15 11.35 -12.64
CA THR A 180 -18.72 11.08 -12.39
C THR A 180 -18.08 12.08 -11.44
N GLN A 181 -18.77 13.19 -11.15
CA GLN A 181 -18.37 14.21 -10.18
C GLN A 181 -19.54 14.53 -9.25
N GLU A 182 -19.24 15.09 -8.08
CA GLU A 182 -20.25 15.42 -7.07
C GLU A 182 -20.66 16.89 -7.12
N PRO A 183 -21.95 17.21 -6.98
CA PRO A 183 -22.40 18.59 -6.95
C PRO A 183 -21.97 19.28 -5.65
N VAL A 184 -21.92 20.61 -5.65
CA VAL A 184 -21.44 21.41 -4.52
C VAL A 184 -22.26 21.19 -3.24
N GLU A 185 -23.54 20.86 -3.37
CA GLU A 185 -24.42 20.56 -2.23
C GLU A 185 -24.01 19.28 -1.50
N GLN A 186 -23.32 18.35 -2.17
CA GLN A 186 -22.88 17.09 -1.58
C GLN A 186 -21.47 17.14 -1.00
N VAL A 187 -20.55 17.88 -1.63
CA VAL A 187 -19.13 17.90 -1.22
C VAL A 187 -18.63 19.26 -0.73
N GLY A 188 -19.49 20.28 -0.75
CA GLY A 188 -19.13 21.65 -0.41
C GLY A 188 -18.19 22.31 -1.43
N LYS A 189 -17.97 23.61 -1.26
CA LYS A 189 -17.06 24.38 -2.15
C LYS A 189 -15.64 23.85 -2.14
N THR A 190 -15.11 23.56 -0.95
CA THR A 190 -13.76 23.00 -0.78
C THR A 190 -13.64 21.65 -1.50
N GLY A 191 -14.65 20.77 -1.38
CA GLY A 191 -14.64 19.49 -2.08
C GLY A 191 -14.66 19.64 -3.60
N VAL A 192 -15.46 20.57 -4.14
CA VAL A 192 -15.45 20.90 -5.58
C VAL A 192 -14.08 21.39 -6.03
N VAL A 193 -13.44 22.28 -5.28
CA VAL A 193 -12.08 22.79 -5.59
C VAL A 193 -11.06 21.65 -5.64
N PHE A 194 -11.08 20.73 -4.67
CA PHE A 194 -10.21 19.56 -4.71
C PHE A 194 -10.53 18.64 -5.90
N ASN A 195 -11.80 18.35 -6.17
CA ASN A 195 -12.21 17.53 -7.31
C ASN A 195 -11.72 18.13 -8.64
N LYS A 196 -11.85 19.44 -8.83
CA LYS A 196 -11.26 20.16 -9.97
C LYS A 196 -9.74 19.99 -10.03
N GLY A 197 -9.07 20.04 -8.88
CA GLY A 197 -7.63 19.76 -8.77
C GLY A 197 -7.27 18.36 -9.28
N PHE A 198 -8.00 17.33 -8.85
CA PHE A 198 -7.83 15.95 -9.35
C PHE A 198 -8.10 15.84 -10.84
N ILE A 199 -9.23 16.37 -11.33
CA ILE A 199 -9.61 16.43 -12.75
C ILE A 199 -8.46 17.01 -13.58
N PHE A 200 -7.87 18.12 -13.12
CA PHE A 200 -6.76 18.78 -13.80
C PHE A 200 -5.51 17.90 -13.79
N ALA A 201 -5.04 17.44 -12.64
CA ALA A 201 -3.83 16.62 -12.52
C ALA A 201 -3.95 15.29 -13.28
N ASP A 202 -5.14 14.68 -13.28
CA ASP A 202 -5.48 13.50 -14.07
C ASP A 202 -5.33 13.77 -15.56
N SER A 203 -5.89 14.87 -16.03
CA SER A 203 -5.93 15.21 -17.45
C SER A 203 -4.57 15.64 -18.00
N VAL A 204 -3.78 16.40 -17.24
CA VAL A 204 -2.53 16.99 -17.75
C VAL A 204 -1.32 16.09 -17.54
N PHE A 205 -1.36 15.19 -16.54
CA PHE A 205 -0.21 14.38 -16.18
C PHE A 205 -0.52 12.89 -16.13
N TYR A 206 -1.45 12.46 -15.28
CA TYR A 206 -1.61 11.04 -14.99
C TYR A 206 -2.17 10.23 -16.17
N VAL A 207 -3.26 10.66 -16.81
CA VAL A 207 -3.81 9.98 -18.00
C VAL A 207 -2.82 9.99 -19.17
N PRO A 208 -2.16 11.12 -19.53
CA PRO A 208 -1.09 11.11 -20.53
C PRO A 208 0.05 10.15 -20.20
N LEU A 209 0.52 10.14 -18.95
CA LEU A 209 1.57 9.23 -18.50
C LEU A 209 1.15 7.76 -18.67
N PHE A 210 -0.08 7.43 -18.31
CA PHE A 210 -0.63 6.09 -18.44
C PHE A 210 -0.74 5.67 -19.90
N LEU A 211 -1.28 6.54 -20.77
CA LEU A 211 -1.40 6.31 -22.21
C LEU A 211 -0.03 6.07 -22.86
N VAL A 212 0.96 6.91 -22.57
CA VAL A 212 2.33 6.76 -23.06
C VAL A 212 2.93 5.44 -22.58
N GLY A 213 2.74 5.11 -21.29
CA GLY A 213 3.16 3.82 -20.73
C GLY A 213 2.58 2.62 -21.48
N LEU A 214 1.27 2.60 -21.71
CA LEU A 214 0.57 1.50 -22.40
C LEU A 214 0.97 1.39 -23.87
N PHE A 215 1.08 2.52 -24.56
CA PHE A 215 1.54 2.56 -25.95
C PHE A 215 2.96 2.01 -26.06
N LEU A 216 3.89 2.52 -25.27
CA LEU A 216 5.26 2.03 -25.22
C LEU A 216 5.34 0.56 -24.82
N TYR A 217 4.45 0.08 -23.94
CA TYR A 217 4.39 -1.33 -23.52
C TYR A 217 3.99 -2.23 -24.69
N THR A 218 3.07 -1.77 -25.55
CA THR A 218 2.69 -2.46 -26.79
C THR A 218 3.88 -2.64 -27.73
N TYR A 219 4.73 -1.62 -27.86
CA TYR A 219 5.98 -1.69 -28.65
C TYR A 219 7.17 -2.31 -27.92
N ARG A 220 6.98 -2.76 -26.67
CA ARG A 220 8.03 -3.33 -25.81
C ARG A 220 9.23 -2.39 -25.62
N SER A 221 8.98 -1.09 -25.56
CA SER A 221 10.00 -0.09 -25.23
C SER A 221 10.38 -0.20 -23.75
N ASP A 222 11.64 0.00 -23.43
CA ASP A 222 12.11 -0.05 -22.03
C ASP A 222 11.55 1.08 -21.18
N LEU A 223 11.19 2.20 -21.82
CA LEU A 223 10.57 3.35 -21.18
C LEU A 223 9.13 3.09 -20.74
N SER A 224 8.49 2.04 -21.27
CA SER A 224 7.11 1.70 -20.90
C SER A 224 6.95 1.39 -19.42
N LYS A 225 7.94 0.72 -18.84
CA LYS A 225 7.87 0.19 -17.49
C LYS A 225 7.97 1.29 -16.42
N PRO A 226 8.92 2.24 -16.47
CA PRO A 226 8.90 3.36 -15.53
C PRO A 226 7.65 4.23 -15.70
N CYS A 227 7.15 4.43 -16.93
CA CYS A 227 5.90 5.19 -17.14
C CYS A 227 4.69 4.48 -16.51
N LEU A 228 4.52 3.18 -16.76
CA LEU A 228 3.44 2.39 -16.17
C LEU A 228 3.59 2.25 -14.66
N ALA A 229 4.81 2.07 -14.14
CA ALA A 229 5.07 2.04 -12.70
C ALA A 229 4.66 3.36 -12.04
N GLY A 230 4.98 4.50 -12.66
CA GLY A 230 4.50 5.82 -12.23
C GLY A 230 2.97 5.92 -12.21
N ALA A 231 2.32 5.53 -13.31
CA ALA A 231 0.86 5.58 -13.43
C ALA A 231 0.15 4.66 -12.42
N TYR A 232 0.63 3.43 -12.23
CA TYR A 232 0.07 2.52 -11.23
C TYR A 232 0.33 2.99 -9.81
N ALA A 233 1.48 3.60 -9.52
CA ALA A 233 1.73 4.20 -8.20
C ALA A 233 0.74 5.33 -7.89
N ILE A 234 0.46 6.21 -8.86
CA ILE A 234 -0.61 7.22 -8.73
C ILE A 234 -1.95 6.53 -8.51
N THR A 235 -2.28 5.50 -9.29
CA THR A 235 -3.53 4.73 -9.15
C THR A 235 -3.75 4.28 -7.72
N VAL A 236 -2.77 3.59 -7.13
CA VAL A 236 -2.84 3.07 -5.75
C VAL A 236 -2.95 4.22 -4.76
N TYR A 237 -2.20 5.29 -4.98
CA TYR A 237 -2.13 6.42 -4.08
C TYR A 237 -3.50 7.11 -3.94
N TRP A 238 -4.09 7.60 -5.04
CA TRP A 238 -5.32 8.40 -4.95
C TRP A 238 -6.51 7.58 -4.47
N SER A 239 -6.56 6.28 -4.81
CA SER A 239 -7.63 5.39 -4.37
C SER A 239 -7.55 5.02 -2.89
N LEU A 240 -6.43 5.33 -2.22
CA LEU A 240 -6.32 5.29 -0.75
C LEU A 240 -6.66 6.64 -0.10
N VAL A 241 -6.35 7.75 -0.76
CA VAL A 241 -6.71 9.10 -0.28
C VAL A 241 -8.23 9.27 -0.20
N CYS A 242 -8.94 8.96 -1.29
CA CYS A 242 -10.35 9.28 -1.43
C CYS A 242 -11.25 8.62 -0.36
N PRO A 243 -11.09 7.33 0.01
CA PRO A 243 -11.84 6.74 1.12
C PRO A 243 -11.65 7.46 2.45
N THR A 244 -10.42 7.88 2.78
CA THR A 244 -10.17 8.67 3.98
C THR A 244 -10.90 10.01 3.93
N VAL A 245 -10.88 10.68 2.78
CA VAL A 245 -11.61 11.95 2.60
C VAL A 245 -13.11 11.74 2.78
N LEU A 246 -13.68 10.71 2.16
CA LEU A 246 -15.10 10.38 2.26
C LEU A 246 -15.53 10.07 3.70
N LYS A 247 -14.60 9.62 4.54
CA LYS A 247 -14.85 9.31 5.94
C LYS A 247 -14.75 10.55 6.84
N GLU A 248 -13.74 11.39 6.61
CA GLU A 248 -13.39 12.49 7.51
C GLU A 248 -14.08 13.81 7.12
N ALA A 249 -14.40 14.00 5.84
CA ALA A 249 -15.06 15.19 5.36
C ALA A 249 -16.57 15.14 5.69
N ASP A 250 -17.15 16.31 5.96
CA ASP A 250 -18.60 16.46 6.15
C ASP A 250 -19.34 16.45 4.79
N TYR A 251 -19.14 15.38 4.03
CA TYR A 251 -19.79 15.19 2.75
C TYR A 251 -21.20 14.64 2.94
N GLN A 252 -22.19 15.28 2.32
CA GLN A 252 -23.59 14.88 2.32
C GLN A 252 -23.90 13.93 1.17
N LEU A 253 -23.09 12.87 1.03
CA LEU A 253 -23.30 11.87 -0.02
C LEU A 253 -24.46 10.94 0.36
N PRO A 254 -25.25 10.48 -0.63
CA PRO A 254 -26.19 9.39 -0.40
C PRO A 254 -25.44 8.16 0.13
N PRO A 255 -25.96 7.44 1.16
CA PRO A 255 -25.27 6.28 1.75
C PRO A 255 -24.83 5.24 0.72
N GLN A 256 -25.68 4.98 -0.28
CA GLN A 256 -25.40 4.07 -1.38
C GLN A 256 -24.14 4.45 -2.16
N LYS A 257 -23.90 5.75 -2.36
CA LYS A 257 -22.75 6.26 -3.10
C LYS A 257 -21.48 6.19 -2.25
N GLN A 258 -21.59 6.47 -0.95
CA GLN A 258 -20.50 6.28 -0.01
C GLN A 258 -20.06 4.81 0.03
N ASP A 259 -20.99 3.87 0.17
CA ASP A 259 -20.72 2.43 0.16
C ASP A 259 -20.05 1.97 -1.13
N GLN A 260 -20.54 2.47 -2.28
CA GLN A 260 -19.93 2.20 -3.59
C GLN A 260 -18.47 2.64 -3.63
N TRP A 261 -18.17 3.87 -3.22
CA TRP A 261 -16.80 4.39 -3.27
C TRP A 261 -15.88 3.69 -2.25
N MET A 262 -16.38 3.43 -1.05
CA MET A 262 -15.65 2.68 -0.02
C MET A 262 -15.36 1.24 -0.44
N THR A 263 -16.09 0.70 -1.41
CA THR A 263 -15.84 -0.64 -1.98
C THR A 263 -14.93 -0.59 -3.21
N VAL A 264 -15.23 0.29 -4.17
CA VAL A 264 -14.55 0.32 -5.48
C VAL A 264 -13.12 0.81 -5.35
N LEU A 265 -12.86 1.82 -4.51
CA LEU A 265 -11.54 2.44 -4.41
C LEU A 265 -10.47 1.49 -3.81
N PRO A 266 -10.75 0.70 -2.76
CA PRO A 266 -9.85 -0.36 -2.34
C PRO A 266 -9.57 -1.41 -3.43
N ILE A 267 -10.58 -1.81 -4.20
CA ILE A 267 -10.41 -2.75 -5.32
C ILE A 267 -9.47 -2.16 -6.39
N VAL A 268 -9.65 -0.89 -6.74
CA VAL A 268 -8.77 -0.15 -7.66
C VAL A 268 -7.35 -0.07 -7.11
N SER A 269 -7.19 0.16 -5.80
CA SER A 269 -5.89 0.19 -5.12
C SER A 269 -5.17 -1.16 -5.27
N VAL A 270 -5.86 -2.27 -4.95
CA VAL A 270 -5.29 -3.62 -5.06
C VAL A 270 -4.94 -3.94 -6.51
N TRP A 271 -5.83 -3.61 -7.47
CA TRP A 271 -5.57 -3.82 -8.89
C TRP A 271 -4.35 -3.03 -9.38
N GLY A 272 -4.26 -1.75 -9.04
CA GLY A 272 -3.13 -0.89 -9.40
C GLY A 272 -1.82 -1.44 -8.85
N PHE A 273 -1.83 -1.91 -7.61
CA PHE A 273 -0.66 -2.52 -6.98
C PHE A 273 -0.24 -3.82 -7.67
N VAL A 274 -1.17 -4.71 -7.99
CA VAL A 274 -0.88 -5.94 -8.76
C VAL A 274 -0.28 -5.61 -10.12
N CYS A 275 -0.81 -4.60 -10.81
CA CYS A 275 -0.28 -4.18 -12.11
C CYS A 275 1.13 -3.56 -12.00
N PHE A 276 1.37 -2.76 -10.96
CA PHE A 276 2.71 -2.26 -10.62
C PHE A 276 3.70 -3.42 -10.46
N LEU A 277 3.32 -4.46 -9.69
CA LEU A 277 4.16 -5.65 -9.50
C LEU A 277 4.38 -6.39 -10.81
N PHE A 278 3.37 -6.54 -11.66
CA PHE A 278 3.56 -7.18 -12.95
C PHE A 278 4.54 -6.42 -13.85
N VAL A 279 4.53 -5.09 -13.82
CA VAL A 279 5.52 -4.25 -14.51
C VAL A 279 6.91 -4.40 -13.91
N ALA A 280 7.01 -4.40 -12.57
CA ALA A 280 8.27 -4.55 -11.86
C ALA A 280 8.92 -5.92 -12.08
N LEU A 281 8.10 -6.97 -12.12
CA LEU A 281 8.51 -8.36 -12.31
C LEU A 281 8.66 -8.75 -13.78
N ASP A 282 8.37 -7.84 -14.72
CA ASP A 282 8.57 -8.07 -16.16
C ASP A 282 10.06 -8.05 -16.52
N ASN A 283 10.77 -9.11 -16.14
CA ASN A 283 12.22 -9.22 -16.17
C ASN A 283 12.76 -9.86 -17.46
N ASP A 284 12.18 -9.53 -18.62
CA ASP A 284 12.71 -9.96 -19.93
C ASP A 284 14.15 -9.50 -20.20
N HIS A 285 14.70 -8.56 -19.41
CA HIS A 285 16.09 -8.08 -19.47
C HIS A 285 17.09 -8.82 -18.57
N VAL A 286 16.60 -9.67 -17.67
CA VAL A 286 17.40 -10.22 -16.57
C VAL A 286 17.86 -11.64 -16.95
N LYS A 287 18.58 -11.75 -18.07
CA LYS A 287 19.14 -13.03 -18.55
C LYS A 287 20.55 -13.35 -18.03
N ASN A 288 21.29 -12.36 -17.52
CA ASN A 288 22.65 -12.53 -16.98
C ASN A 288 22.75 -12.46 -15.44
N SER A 289 21.64 -12.61 -14.71
CA SER A 289 21.51 -12.11 -13.34
C SER A 289 21.80 -13.10 -12.22
N LYS A 290 22.49 -14.22 -12.44
CA LYS A 290 22.64 -15.24 -11.36
C LYS A 290 23.14 -14.59 -10.06
N LYS A 291 24.19 -13.76 -10.16
CA LYS A 291 24.76 -12.98 -9.05
C LYS A 291 23.82 -11.91 -8.45
N ILE A 292 22.97 -11.31 -9.28
CA ILE A 292 21.98 -10.29 -8.90
C ILE A 292 20.82 -10.95 -8.14
N ARG A 293 20.33 -12.09 -8.65
CA ARG A 293 19.33 -12.92 -7.99
C ARG A 293 19.80 -13.36 -6.60
N ASP A 294 21.07 -13.76 -6.49
CA ASP A 294 21.67 -14.17 -5.22
C ASP A 294 21.83 -12.99 -4.23
N ASN A 295 21.92 -11.73 -4.69
CA ASN A 295 21.98 -10.56 -3.80
C ASN A 295 20.58 -10.08 -3.36
N ILE A 296 19.60 -10.09 -4.28
CA ILE A 296 18.20 -9.80 -3.93
C ILE A 296 17.69 -10.80 -2.91
N SER A 297 18.02 -12.08 -3.11
CA SER A 297 17.64 -13.15 -2.18
C SER A 297 18.03 -12.79 -0.76
N ASN A 298 19.30 -12.44 -0.53
CA ASN A 298 19.80 -12.13 0.80
C ASN A 298 19.13 -10.89 1.43
N GLY A 299 18.95 -9.81 0.68
CA GLY A 299 18.31 -8.59 1.18
C GLY A 299 16.83 -8.76 1.51
N THR A 300 16.12 -9.55 0.70
CA THR A 300 14.70 -9.85 0.91
C THR A 300 14.48 -10.94 1.96
N TYR A 301 15.40 -11.88 2.12
CA TYR A 301 15.39 -12.80 3.25
C TYR A 301 15.57 -12.08 4.58
N PHE A 302 16.46 -11.09 4.64
CA PHE A 302 16.60 -10.24 5.82
C PHE A 302 15.31 -9.50 6.19
N SER A 303 14.50 -9.10 5.20
CA SER A 303 13.21 -8.46 5.49
C SER A 303 12.19 -9.43 6.10
N GLY A 304 12.32 -10.74 5.90
CA GLY A 304 11.52 -11.74 6.63
C GLY A 304 11.82 -11.73 8.13
N ILE A 305 13.11 -11.76 8.50
CA ILE A 305 13.55 -11.64 9.91
C ILE A 305 13.14 -10.29 10.51
N LEU A 306 13.37 -9.21 9.77
CA LEU A 306 13.04 -7.86 10.22
C LEU A 306 11.53 -7.71 10.43
N SER A 307 10.69 -8.28 9.56
CA SER A 307 9.24 -8.32 9.72
C SER A 307 8.83 -8.98 11.04
N ALA A 308 9.34 -10.19 11.30
CA ALA A 308 9.08 -10.91 12.54
C ALA A 308 9.52 -10.11 13.78
N TYR A 309 10.71 -9.53 13.74
CA TYR A 309 11.23 -8.72 14.84
C TYR A 309 10.40 -7.46 15.11
N LEU A 310 10.03 -6.73 14.06
CA LEU A 310 9.24 -5.50 14.18
C LEU A 310 7.83 -5.75 14.69
N TYR A 311 7.22 -6.88 14.33
CA TYR A 311 5.92 -7.25 14.88
C TYR A 311 6.02 -7.58 16.37
N LEU A 312 7.02 -8.37 16.78
CA LEU A 312 7.27 -8.64 18.20
C LEU A 312 7.53 -7.34 18.99
N LEU A 313 8.32 -6.43 18.42
CA LEU A 313 8.59 -5.14 19.03
C LEU A 313 7.30 -4.30 19.15
N SER A 314 6.43 -4.33 18.14
CA SER A 314 5.11 -3.69 18.19
C SER A 314 4.28 -4.20 19.37
N ASP A 315 4.20 -5.53 19.54
CA ASP A 315 3.44 -6.14 20.63
C ASP A 315 4.06 -5.84 22.01
N LEU A 316 5.39 -5.86 22.13
CA LEU A 316 6.10 -5.47 23.36
C LEU A 316 5.91 -3.99 23.71
N CYS A 317 5.98 -3.09 22.73
CA CYS A 317 5.68 -1.67 22.93
C CYS A 317 4.28 -1.50 23.50
N MET A 318 3.30 -2.23 22.97
CA MET A 318 1.93 -2.18 23.49
C MET A 318 1.78 -2.74 24.89
N LEU A 319 2.49 -3.82 25.20
CA LEU A 319 2.51 -4.38 26.53
C LEU A 319 3.07 -3.38 27.57
N VAL A 320 4.04 -2.57 27.16
CA VAL A 320 4.60 -1.51 28.02
C VAL A 320 3.65 -0.32 28.14
N ILE A 321 3.06 0.12 27.04
CA ILE A 321 2.17 1.30 26.99
C ILE A 321 0.88 1.05 27.78
N HIS A 322 0.25 -0.11 27.62
CA HIS A 322 -1.07 -0.41 28.19
C HIS A 322 -1.05 -1.40 29.35
N ARG A 323 0.11 -1.59 30.00
CA ARG A 323 0.34 -2.63 31.02
C ARG A 323 -0.79 -2.78 32.06
N ASP A 324 -1.32 -1.66 32.53
CA ASP A 324 -2.24 -1.63 33.66
C ASP A 324 -3.72 -1.77 33.26
N ASN A 325 -4.06 -1.52 31.99
CA ASN A 325 -5.44 -1.48 31.49
C ASN A 325 -5.73 -2.52 30.39
N PHE A 326 -4.74 -3.32 30.01
CA PHE A 326 -4.85 -4.24 28.88
C PHE A 326 -5.13 -5.69 29.33
N ASP A 327 -6.32 -6.18 29.02
CA ASP A 327 -6.64 -7.60 29.17
C ASP A 327 -6.06 -8.42 28.00
N TRP A 328 -4.80 -8.81 28.16
CA TRP A 328 -4.06 -9.65 27.20
C TRP A 328 -4.73 -10.98 26.87
N LYS A 329 -5.66 -11.44 27.73
CA LYS A 329 -6.38 -12.68 27.48
C LYS A 329 -7.41 -12.49 26.39
N SER A 330 -8.20 -11.42 26.47
CA SER A 330 -9.36 -11.20 25.60
C SER A 330 -9.09 -10.28 24.42
N THR A 331 -7.98 -9.53 24.43
CA THR A 331 -7.70 -8.50 23.42
C THR A 331 -6.59 -8.94 22.46
N SER A 332 -6.92 -8.95 21.17
CA SER A 332 -6.04 -9.30 20.05
C SER A 332 -4.99 -8.22 19.79
N ILE A 333 -3.97 -8.51 18.96
CA ILE A 333 -3.03 -7.50 18.48
C ILE A 333 -3.71 -6.52 17.52
N SER A 334 -4.67 -6.99 16.73
CA SER A 334 -5.54 -6.12 15.93
C SER A 334 -6.34 -5.16 16.81
N ASP A 335 -6.82 -5.60 17.97
CA ASP A 335 -7.58 -4.74 18.90
C ASP A 335 -6.69 -3.67 19.56
N LEU A 336 -5.38 -3.91 19.69
CA LEU A 336 -4.43 -2.90 20.16
C LEU A 336 -4.33 -1.72 19.19
N VAL A 337 -4.56 -1.96 17.90
CA VAL A 337 -4.69 -0.91 16.86
C VAL A 337 -6.04 -0.20 16.95
N ALA A 338 -6.98 -0.62 17.78
CA ALA A 338 -8.26 0.08 17.99
C ALA A 338 -8.29 0.94 19.27
N ILE A 339 -7.29 0.81 20.18
CA ILE A 339 -7.24 1.60 21.41
C ILE A 339 -6.81 3.03 21.07
N GLN A 340 -7.75 3.98 21.11
CA GLN A 340 -7.47 5.42 20.99
C GLN A 340 -6.62 5.91 22.16
N ASP A 341 -5.30 5.82 22.03
CA ASP A 341 -4.32 6.39 22.97
C ASP A 341 -3.24 7.15 22.20
N LYS A 342 -2.72 8.22 22.80
CA LYS A 342 -1.64 9.07 22.29
C LYS A 342 -0.39 8.28 21.86
N TYR A 343 -0.17 7.08 22.44
CA TYR A 343 1.01 6.26 22.16
C TYR A 343 0.80 5.20 21.07
N GLN A 344 -0.39 5.09 20.50
CA GLN A 344 -0.76 4.13 19.45
C GLN A 344 0.03 4.31 18.12
N ILE A 345 0.66 5.47 17.94
CA ILE A 345 1.59 5.77 16.83
C ILE A 345 2.73 4.76 16.71
N VAL A 346 3.35 4.39 17.83
CA VAL A 346 4.53 3.51 17.84
C VAL A 346 4.19 2.11 17.31
N PRO A 347 3.18 1.39 17.83
CA PRO A 347 2.84 0.05 17.35
C PRO A 347 2.27 0.05 15.92
N ILE A 348 1.42 1.00 15.53
CA ILE A 348 0.89 1.07 14.15
C ILE A 348 2.03 1.23 13.16
N THR A 349 2.99 2.10 13.47
CA THR A 349 4.18 2.31 12.64
C THR A 349 5.02 1.03 12.56
N LEU A 350 5.31 0.39 13.70
CA LEU A 350 6.09 -0.85 13.73
C LEU A 350 5.40 -2.00 12.97
N LEU A 351 4.09 -2.14 13.11
CA LEU A 351 3.28 -3.14 12.42
C LEU A 351 3.22 -2.87 10.91
N SER A 352 3.08 -1.61 10.49
CA SER A 352 3.10 -1.22 9.08
C SER A 352 4.47 -1.50 8.44
N ILE A 353 5.56 -1.16 9.13
CA ILE A 353 6.92 -1.48 8.67
C ILE A 353 7.11 -3.00 8.64
N SER A 354 6.61 -3.74 9.63
CA SER A 354 6.65 -5.21 9.65
C SER A 354 5.95 -5.81 8.43
N ASN A 355 4.75 -5.34 8.10
CA ASN A 355 3.99 -5.81 6.95
C ASN A 355 4.68 -5.46 5.63
N GLY A 356 5.27 -4.26 5.52
CA GLY A 356 6.12 -3.89 4.38
C GLY A 356 7.34 -4.80 4.24
N CYS A 357 7.98 -5.17 5.35
CA CYS A 357 9.11 -6.11 5.35
C CYS A 357 8.68 -7.53 4.93
N LEU A 358 7.49 -7.97 5.33
CA LEU A 358 6.89 -9.25 4.92
C LEU A 358 6.60 -9.27 3.41
N PHE A 359 6.08 -8.15 2.91
CA PHE A 359 5.87 -7.98 1.48
C PHE A 359 7.19 -8.08 0.71
N MET A 360 8.24 -7.38 1.16
CA MET A 360 9.57 -7.44 0.55
C MET A 360 10.18 -8.85 0.61
N PHE A 361 9.89 -9.61 1.67
CA PHE A 361 10.31 -11.01 1.81
C PHE A 361 9.64 -11.89 0.76
N GLY A 362 8.32 -11.72 0.61
CA GLY A 362 7.57 -12.37 -0.45
C GLY A 362 8.08 -12.02 -1.85
N LEU A 363 8.40 -10.75 -2.10
CA LEU A 363 8.99 -10.31 -3.36
C LEU A 363 10.33 -11.02 -3.62
N GLY A 364 11.17 -11.16 -2.59
CA GLY A 364 12.40 -11.94 -2.63
C GLY A 364 12.23 -13.37 -3.09
N LEU A 365 11.36 -14.09 -2.39
CA LEU A 365 11.01 -15.46 -2.70
C LEU A 365 10.48 -15.59 -4.13
N TYR A 366 9.64 -14.64 -4.55
CA TYR A 366 9.15 -14.59 -5.92
C TYR A 366 10.29 -14.47 -6.94
N LEU A 367 11.25 -13.59 -6.70
CA LEU A 367 12.41 -13.35 -7.57
C LEU A 367 13.39 -14.54 -7.60
N ASN A 368 13.39 -15.36 -6.54
CA ASN A 368 14.16 -16.61 -6.46
C ASN A 368 13.47 -17.84 -7.07
N LYS A 369 12.41 -17.62 -7.87
CA LYS A 369 11.60 -18.65 -8.53
C LYS A 369 10.65 -19.41 -7.62
N ASP A 370 10.53 -19.02 -6.36
CA ASP A 370 9.49 -19.50 -5.46
C ASP A 370 8.23 -18.65 -5.62
N HIS A 371 7.78 -18.52 -6.87
CA HIS A 371 6.72 -17.58 -7.28
C HIS A 371 5.45 -17.69 -6.44
N PHE A 372 5.04 -18.92 -6.13
CA PHE A 372 3.81 -19.16 -5.37
C PHE A 372 3.96 -18.74 -3.90
N LEU A 373 5.08 -19.10 -3.28
CA LEU A 373 5.39 -18.74 -1.91
C LEU A 373 5.56 -17.21 -1.76
N GLY A 374 6.27 -16.61 -2.70
CA GLY A 374 6.45 -15.16 -2.74
C GLY A 374 5.13 -14.41 -2.88
N LEU A 375 4.22 -14.88 -3.74
CA LEU A 375 2.86 -14.34 -3.85
C LEU A 375 2.08 -14.48 -2.54
N CYS A 376 2.16 -15.63 -1.85
CA CYS A 376 1.46 -15.80 -0.57
C CYS A 376 1.95 -14.80 0.49
N GLN A 377 3.26 -14.65 0.63
CA GLN A 377 3.85 -13.72 1.61
C GLN A 377 3.56 -12.25 1.28
N MET A 378 3.62 -11.88 0.00
CA MET A 378 3.18 -10.56 -0.47
C MET A 378 1.71 -10.32 -0.14
N SER A 379 0.82 -11.29 -0.39
CA SER A 379 -0.60 -11.17 -0.06
C SER A 379 -0.83 -11.00 1.44
N VAL A 380 -0.10 -11.74 2.30
CA VAL A 380 -0.20 -11.58 3.75
C VAL A 380 0.22 -10.17 4.18
N GLY A 381 1.34 -9.65 3.66
CA GLY A 381 1.78 -8.28 3.95
C GLY A 381 0.74 -7.22 3.54
N VAL A 382 0.15 -7.37 2.35
CA VAL A 382 -0.92 -6.48 1.87
C VAL A 382 -2.17 -6.59 2.74
N SER A 383 -2.66 -7.81 2.99
CA SER A 383 -3.87 -8.04 3.79
C SER A 383 -3.73 -7.51 5.20
N ASN A 384 -2.59 -7.74 5.87
CA ASN A 384 -2.36 -7.20 7.21
C ASN A 384 -2.34 -5.67 7.21
N THR A 385 -1.77 -5.05 6.17
CA THR A 385 -1.77 -3.58 6.02
C THR A 385 -3.18 -3.04 5.80
N PHE A 386 -3.97 -3.71 4.94
CA PHE A 386 -5.37 -3.37 4.75
C PHE A 386 -6.17 -3.54 6.04
N SER A 387 -5.95 -4.59 6.82
CA SER A 387 -6.63 -4.76 8.10
C SER A 387 -6.34 -3.60 9.05
N VAL A 388 -5.09 -3.17 9.16
CA VAL A 388 -4.70 -2.00 9.98
C VAL A 388 -5.38 -0.71 9.50
N ALA A 389 -5.61 -0.56 8.19
CA ALA A 389 -6.21 0.64 7.61
C ALA A 389 -7.75 0.63 7.58
N VAL A 390 -8.38 -0.55 7.50
CA VAL A 390 -9.82 -0.72 7.27
C VAL A 390 -10.58 -1.01 8.57
N PHE A 391 -9.99 -1.74 9.52
CA PHE A 391 -10.67 -2.03 10.79
C PHE A 391 -10.67 -0.78 11.69
N ARG A 392 -11.86 -0.50 12.25
CA ARG A 392 -12.31 0.79 12.78
C ARG A 392 -11.48 1.32 13.96
N LEU A 393 -11.12 2.60 13.91
CA LEU A 393 -10.61 3.42 15.04
C LEU A 393 -11.72 4.21 15.76
N ASP A 394 -12.92 4.29 15.17
CA ASP A 394 -13.98 5.21 15.62
C ASP A 394 -15.28 4.53 16.05
N ASP A 395 -15.31 3.19 16.13
CA ASP A 395 -16.38 2.59 16.94
C ASP A 395 -15.99 2.86 18.38
N PRO A 396 -16.72 3.73 19.12
CA PRO A 396 -16.47 3.88 20.54
C PRO A 396 -16.57 2.49 21.11
N ILE A 397 -15.50 2.03 21.76
CA ILE A 397 -15.48 0.80 22.52
C ILE A 397 -16.71 0.90 23.43
N ILE A 398 -17.82 0.29 23.02
CA ILE A 398 -19.01 0.11 23.83
C ILE A 398 -18.46 -0.49 25.11
N GLU A 399 -18.73 0.15 26.25
CA GLU A 399 -18.19 -0.14 27.59
C GLU A 399 -18.42 -1.60 28.05
N GLY A 400 -17.81 -2.53 27.36
CA GLY A 400 -18.09 -3.95 27.42
C GLY A 400 -17.15 -4.60 26.42
N SER A 401 -16.01 -5.03 26.94
CA SER A 401 -14.90 -5.72 26.26
C SER A 401 -15.33 -6.55 25.05
N THR A 402 -14.40 -6.81 24.13
CA THR A 402 -14.53 -7.79 23.03
C THR A 402 -15.19 -9.12 23.44
N ALA A 403 -15.20 -9.50 24.73
CA ALA A 403 -15.99 -10.61 25.26
C ALA A 403 -17.53 -10.43 25.17
N SER A 404 -18.06 -9.21 25.19
CA SER A 404 -19.50 -8.91 24.98
C SER A 404 -19.89 -8.96 23.50
N LEU A 405 -19.00 -8.50 22.61
CA LEU A 405 -19.12 -8.62 21.15
C LEU A 405 -18.92 -10.06 20.66
N ALA A 406 -18.10 -10.87 21.34
CA ALA A 406 -17.97 -12.30 21.07
C ALA A 406 -19.30 -13.08 21.25
N SER A 407 -20.26 -12.54 22.02
CA SER A 407 -21.61 -13.12 22.13
C SER A 407 -22.54 -12.76 20.97
N LYS A 408 -22.22 -11.71 20.20
CA LYS A 408 -22.89 -11.35 18.95
C LYS A 408 -21.94 -11.64 17.79
N ALA A 409 -21.77 -12.94 17.52
CA ALA A 409 -21.17 -13.51 16.32
C ALA A 409 -19.91 -12.77 15.84
N LEU A 410 -18.73 -13.37 16.07
CA LEU A 410 -17.55 -13.21 15.21
C LEU A 410 -18.02 -12.77 13.83
N SER A 411 -17.78 -11.50 13.48
CA SER A 411 -18.37 -10.95 12.27
C SER A 411 -17.91 -11.82 11.11
N ILE A 412 -18.73 -11.96 10.08
CA ILE A 412 -18.31 -12.73 8.89
C ILE A 412 -16.95 -12.21 8.39
N GLU A 413 -16.66 -10.94 8.59
CA GLU A 413 -15.40 -10.26 8.31
C GLU A 413 -14.23 -10.82 9.14
N ASP A 414 -14.38 -11.01 10.47
CA ASP A 414 -13.35 -11.60 11.34
C ASP A 414 -13.07 -13.06 10.96
N ILE A 415 -14.12 -13.83 10.67
CA ILE A 415 -14.01 -15.23 10.25
C ILE A 415 -13.32 -15.32 8.88
N VAL A 416 -13.69 -14.44 7.96
CA VAL A 416 -13.08 -14.35 6.62
C VAL A 416 -11.62 -13.91 6.73
N HIS A 417 -11.29 -12.97 7.61
CA HIS A 417 -9.92 -12.53 7.83
C HIS A 417 -9.05 -13.64 8.43
N LEU A 418 -9.51 -14.29 9.51
CA LEU A 418 -8.85 -15.45 10.11
C LEU A 418 -8.70 -16.59 9.09
N LEU A 419 -9.75 -16.93 8.34
CA LEU A 419 -9.68 -17.90 7.25
C LEU A 419 -8.67 -17.49 6.19
N PHE A 420 -8.65 -16.23 5.78
CA PHE A 420 -7.73 -15.75 4.74
C PHE A 420 -6.28 -15.83 5.19
N VAL A 421 -5.99 -15.41 6.43
CA VAL A 421 -4.66 -15.54 7.05
C VAL A 421 -4.27 -17.02 7.12
N PHE A 422 -5.13 -17.89 7.66
CA PHE A 422 -4.83 -19.32 7.83
C PHE A 422 -4.73 -20.09 6.51
N VAL A 423 -5.56 -19.76 5.51
CA VAL A 423 -5.50 -20.35 4.18
C VAL A 423 -4.22 -19.90 3.46
N SER A 424 -3.86 -18.61 3.55
CA SER A 424 -2.60 -18.09 3.01
C SER A 424 -1.38 -18.74 3.66
N LEU A 425 -1.47 -19.08 4.95
CA LEU A 425 -0.47 -19.84 5.71
C LEU A 425 -0.36 -21.30 5.25
N LEU A 426 -1.48 -22.00 5.10
CA LEU A 426 -1.48 -23.37 4.58
C LEU A 426 -0.88 -23.41 3.18
N PHE A 427 -1.22 -22.45 2.33
CA PHE A 427 -0.66 -22.33 0.99
C PHE A 427 0.83 -21.97 1.01
N THR A 428 1.29 -21.11 1.92
CA THR A 428 2.72 -20.84 2.16
C THR A 428 3.46 -22.14 2.51
N ILE A 429 2.92 -22.94 3.42
CA ILE A 429 3.50 -24.22 3.84
C ILE A 429 3.56 -25.22 2.67
N LEU A 430 2.47 -25.35 1.91
CA LEU A 430 2.42 -26.25 0.75
C LEU A 430 3.33 -25.76 -0.40
N ALA A 431 3.48 -24.45 -0.56
CA ALA A 431 4.41 -23.84 -1.51
C ALA A 431 5.85 -24.20 -1.17
N LEU A 432 6.20 -24.12 0.12
CA LEU A 432 7.51 -24.48 0.65
C LEU A 432 7.86 -25.95 0.37
N HIS A 433 6.92 -26.86 0.63
CA HIS A 433 7.10 -28.29 0.31
C HIS A 433 7.46 -28.53 -1.16
N ARG A 434 6.80 -27.78 -2.05
CA ARG A 434 6.92 -27.97 -3.50
C ARG A 434 8.16 -27.29 -4.09
N SER A 435 8.54 -26.14 -3.52
CA SER A 435 9.73 -25.37 -3.88
C SER A 435 11.00 -26.11 -3.48
N THR A 436 10.99 -26.69 -2.29
CA THR A 436 12.18 -27.30 -1.72
C THR A 436 12.27 -28.78 -2.10
N LYS A 437 13.14 -29.11 -3.07
CA LYS A 437 13.93 -30.37 -3.02
C LYS A 437 14.90 -30.40 -1.81
N ILE A 438 14.77 -29.43 -0.91
CA ILE A 438 15.79 -28.87 -0.03
C ILE A 438 15.46 -29.14 1.45
N MET A 439 14.25 -29.61 1.77
CA MET A 439 13.93 -30.05 3.12
C MET A 439 14.75 -31.27 3.52
N VAL A 440 15.52 -31.08 4.59
CA VAL A 440 15.93 -32.15 5.51
C VAL A 440 14.68 -32.98 5.82
N ASP A 441 14.76 -34.29 5.60
CA ASP A 441 13.75 -35.31 5.88
C ASP A 441 12.29 -34.82 5.81
N THR A 442 11.55 -35.24 4.77
CA THR A 442 10.09 -35.05 4.63
C THR A 442 9.33 -35.18 5.95
N THR A 443 9.80 -36.02 6.85
CA THR A 443 9.33 -36.18 8.23
C THR A 443 9.38 -34.89 9.06
N GLN A 444 10.50 -34.17 9.10
CA GLN A 444 10.64 -32.90 9.84
C GLN A 444 9.68 -31.83 9.32
N PHE A 445 9.52 -31.73 7.99
CA PHE A 445 8.51 -30.86 7.37
C PHE A 445 7.12 -31.19 7.91
N PHE A 446 6.70 -32.45 7.83
CA PHE A 446 5.37 -32.86 8.26
C PHE A 446 5.16 -32.68 9.77
N TYR A 447 6.17 -32.91 10.61
CA TYR A 447 6.10 -32.60 12.03
C TYR A 447 5.84 -31.13 12.27
N MET A 448 6.57 -30.29 11.56
CA MET A 448 6.46 -28.85 11.66
C MET A 448 5.12 -28.31 11.12
N VAL A 449 4.60 -28.84 10.01
CA VAL A 449 3.24 -28.55 9.52
C VAL A 449 2.19 -28.96 10.54
N LYS A 450 2.34 -30.14 11.15
CA LYS A 450 1.43 -30.62 12.20
C LYS A 450 1.45 -29.71 13.41
N VAL A 451 2.62 -29.20 13.82
CA VAL A 451 2.74 -28.23 14.92
C VAL A 451 2.03 -26.91 14.59
N CYS A 452 2.21 -26.36 13.39
CA CYS A 452 1.46 -25.18 12.96
C CYS A 452 -0.04 -25.42 12.92
N LEU A 453 -0.49 -26.48 12.23
CA LEU A 453 -1.90 -26.82 12.17
C LEU A 453 -2.48 -27.08 13.56
N PHE A 454 -1.71 -27.67 14.47
CA PHE A 454 -2.09 -27.85 15.86
C PHE A 454 -2.30 -26.50 16.55
N PHE A 455 -1.34 -25.58 16.52
CA PHE A 455 -1.49 -24.26 17.15
C PHE A 455 -2.60 -23.42 16.51
N ILE A 456 -2.78 -23.49 15.19
CA ILE A 456 -3.89 -22.85 14.47
C ILE A 456 -5.23 -23.43 14.92
N THR A 457 -5.35 -24.76 14.95
CA THR A 457 -6.59 -25.45 15.32
C THR A 457 -6.93 -25.21 16.79
N VAL A 458 -5.93 -25.31 17.67
CA VAL A 458 -6.06 -24.98 19.10
C VAL A 458 -6.41 -23.51 19.26
N GLY A 459 -5.83 -22.63 18.45
CA GLY A 459 -6.15 -21.22 18.45
C GLY A 459 -7.63 -20.98 18.12
N ILE A 460 -8.09 -21.46 16.96
CA ILE A 460 -9.47 -21.32 16.49
C ILE A 460 -10.46 -21.96 17.48
N LEU A 461 -10.25 -23.23 17.85
CA LEU A 461 -11.15 -23.93 18.78
C LEU A 461 -11.12 -23.28 20.16
N GLY A 462 -9.95 -22.81 20.60
CA GLY A 462 -9.76 -22.07 21.84
C GLY A 462 -10.53 -20.75 21.82
N SER A 463 -10.47 -19.98 20.74
CA SER A 463 -11.24 -18.75 20.54
C SER A 463 -12.75 -19.01 20.58
N ILE A 464 -13.21 -20.13 19.99
CA ILE A 464 -14.62 -20.52 19.99
C ILE A 464 -15.08 -20.98 21.39
N MET A 465 -14.27 -21.80 22.08
CA MET A 465 -14.64 -22.40 23.36
C MET A 465 -14.44 -21.45 24.54
N GLN A 466 -13.43 -20.57 24.45
CA GLN A 466 -13.03 -19.62 25.49
C GLN A 466 -12.73 -18.25 24.85
N PRO A 467 -13.76 -17.49 24.44
CA PRO A 467 -13.58 -16.21 23.77
C PRO A 467 -12.75 -15.20 24.57
N HIS A 468 -12.80 -15.27 25.90
CA HIS A 468 -12.00 -14.44 26.79
C HIS A 468 -10.48 -14.74 26.75
N LEU A 469 -10.03 -15.79 26.03
CA LEU A 469 -8.62 -16.11 25.80
C LEU A 469 -8.18 -15.91 24.34
N VAL A 470 -9.03 -15.31 23.48
CA VAL A 470 -8.76 -15.14 22.03
C VAL A 470 -7.42 -14.45 21.76
N GLY A 471 -7.06 -13.44 22.55
CA GLY A 471 -5.81 -12.70 22.41
C GLY A 471 -4.57 -13.56 22.70
N ILE A 472 -4.65 -14.52 23.61
CA ILE A 472 -3.55 -15.46 23.85
C ILE A 472 -3.38 -16.39 22.64
N PHE A 473 -4.49 -16.90 22.13
CA PHE A 473 -4.49 -17.87 21.04
C PHE A 473 -3.99 -17.26 19.72
N GLU A 474 -4.39 -16.03 19.42
CA GLU A 474 -3.85 -15.27 18.29
C GLU A 474 -2.34 -15.06 18.43
N ARG A 475 -1.86 -14.56 19.58
CA ARG A 475 -0.42 -14.31 19.80
C ARG A 475 0.42 -15.58 19.66
N ILE A 476 -0.01 -16.69 20.25
CA ILE A 476 0.70 -17.97 20.11
C ILE A 476 0.78 -18.37 18.63
N SER A 477 -0.31 -18.18 17.88
CA SER A 477 -0.36 -18.48 16.45
C SER A 477 0.61 -17.59 15.67
N VAL A 478 0.58 -16.27 15.88
CA VAL A 478 1.44 -15.32 15.19
C VAL A 478 2.92 -15.51 15.54
N TYR A 479 3.25 -15.73 16.80
CA TYR A 479 4.64 -15.97 17.22
C TYR A 479 5.19 -17.29 16.69
N ALA A 480 4.37 -18.35 16.64
CA ALA A 480 4.76 -19.59 15.99
C ALA A 480 5.11 -19.33 14.50
N ILE A 481 4.33 -18.50 13.81
CA ILE A 481 4.57 -18.13 12.40
C ILE A 481 5.85 -17.31 12.24
N GLN A 482 6.09 -16.34 13.12
CA GLN A 482 7.29 -15.51 13.06
C GLN A 482 8.57 -16.30 13.31
N PHE A 483 8.53 -17.18 14.31
CA PHE A 483 9.63 -18.12 14.55
C PHE A 483 9.92 -18.96 13.31
N TRP A 484 8.87 -19.35 12.59
CA TRP A 484 8.99 -20.05 11.31
C TRP A 484 9.62 -19.23 10.20
N ILE A 485 9.22 -17.97 10.03
CA ILE A 485 9.85 -17.07 9.05
C ILE A 485 11.34 -16.96 9.35
N ILE A 486 11.72 -16.85 10.62
CA ILE A 486 13.12 -16.80 11.04
C ILE A 486 13.86 -18.10 10.70
N LEU A 487 13.29 -19.27 11.01
CA LEU A 487 13.89 -20.56 10.66
C LEU A 487 14.03 -20.76 9.14
N LEU A 488 13.01 -20.33 8.38
CA LEU A 488 13.04 -20.40 6.93
C LEU A 488 14.14 -19.51 6.36
N VAL A 489 14.24 -18.27 6.84
CA VAL A 489 15.32 -17.37 6.44
C VAL A 489 16.68 -17.97 6.80
N TYR A 490 16.84 -18.52 8.00
CA TYR A 490 18.08 -19.15 8.44
C TYR A 490 18.51 -20.31 7.53
N GLU A 491 17.60 -21.25 7.24
CA GLU A 491 17.90 -22.38 6.34
C GLU A 491 18.24 -21.93 4.92
N VAL A 492 17.55 -20.91 4.41
CA VAL A 492 17.83 -20.39 3.06
C VAL A 492 19.14 -19.58 3.03
N TRP A 493 19.52 -18.92 4.12
CA TRP A 493 20.73 -18.10 4.21
C TRP A 493 22.02 -18.92 4.47
N VAL A 494 21.94 -20.00 5.24
CA VAL A 494 23.09 -20.86 5.57
C VAL A 494 23.59 -21.67 4.36
N ARG A 495 22.74 -21.88 3.35
CA ARG A 495 23.05 -22.65 2.13
C ARG A 495 23.32 -21.74 0.94
#